data_AF-A0A9D5EWK6-F1
#
_entry.id   AF-A0A9D5EWK6-F1
#
_cell.length_a   1.000
_cell.length_b   1.000
_cell.length_c   1.000
_cell.angle_alpha   90.00
_cell.angle_beta   90.00
_cell.angle_gamma   90.00
#
_symmetry.space_group_name_H-M   'P 1'
#
loop_
_entity.id
_entity.type
_entity.pdbx_description
1 polymer ?
#
loop_
_entity_poly.entity_id
_entity_poly.type
_entity_poly.pdbx_seq_one_letter_code
_entity_poly.pdbx_strand_id
1 'polypeptide(L)'
;MNNIPWWGYVILAGLAWGTYVPIIFYGGTELTTKPGTIGGRLASILCVGGAYFFMGVVIPLVLMSLREDARPEWKTNGLVFSGLAGVAGAVGAICVIFASKAAVDQAKLDGVNPATYRMYIAPLIFSLAPAINTLLSLLWHPKPGEPWHFDFEMPGWKLPLGILFVALGTFLVLMSKEEVEAAKGGPKPPPPPVNPAPSES
;
A
#
# COMPACT_ATOMS: atom_id res chain seq x y z
N MET A 1 -23.03 8.00 -24.48
CA MET A 1 -21.85 7.99 -23.59
C MET A 1 -21.51 6.55 -23.32
N ASN A 2 -20.33 6.07 -23.71
CA ASN A 2 -19.93 4.70 -23.39
C ASN A 2 -19.68 4.64 -21.88
N ASN A 3 -20.63 4.08 -21.14
CA ASN A 3 -20.48 3.87 -19.72
C ASN A 3 -19.39 2.83 -19.51
N ILE A 4 -18.34 3.21 -18.78
CA ILE A 4 -17.31 2.26 -18.35
C ILE A 4 -18.01 1.24 -17.43
N PRO A 5 -17.90 -0.07 -17.71
CA PRO A 5 -18.51 -1.08 -16.86
C PRO A 5 -17.87 -1.08 -15.47
N TRP A 6 -18.58 -1.57 -14.45
CA TRP A 6 -18.11 -1.55 -13.06
C TRP A 6 -16.73 -2.21 -12.89
N TRP A 7 -16.46 -3.30 -13.63
CA TRP A 7 -15.17 -3.98 -13.61
C TRP A 7 -14.03 -3.13 -14.19
N GLY A 8 -14.33 -2.17 -15.07
CA GLY A 8 -13.34 -1.21 -15.58
C GLY A 8 -12.81 -0.31 -14.46
N TYR A 9 -13.68 0.14 -13.56
CA TYR A 9 -13.26 0.89 -12.37
C TYR A 9 -12.45 0.03 -11.39
N VAL A 10 -12.77 -1.27 -11.27
CA VAL A 10 -11.99 -2.20 -10.45
C VAL A 10 -10.56 -2.35 -10.99
N ILE A 11 -10.40 -2.48 -12.32
CA ILE A 11 -9.08 -2.56 -12.95
C ILE A 11 -8.31 -1.26 -12.72
N LEU A 12 -8.93 -0.10 -12.94
CA LEU A 12 -8.29 1.20 -12.70
C LEU A 12 -7.89 1.39 -11.23
N ALA A 13 -8.74 0.97 -10.29
CA ALA A 13 -8.42 1.01 -8.87
C ALA A 13 -7.22 0.09 -8.54
N GLY A 14 -7.20 -1.12 -9.10
CA GLY A 14 -6.08 -2.04 -8.96
C GLY A 14 -4.77 -1.49 -9.54
N LEU A 15 -4.83 -0.85 -10.71
CA LEU A 15 -3.67 -0.19 -11.33
C LEU A 15 -3.17 1.00 -10.49
N ALA A 16 -4.07 1.85 -10.01
CA ALA A 16 -3.71 3.01 -9.19
C ALA A 16 -3.04 2.58 -7.88
N TRP A 17 -3.63 1.64 -7.14
CA TRP A 17 -3.05 1.14 -5.88
C TRP A 17 -1.80 0.28 -6.10
N GLY A 18 -1.75 -0.52 -7.16
CA GLY A 18 -0.59 -1.34 -7.51
C GLY A 18 0.64 -0.50 -7.87
N THR A 19 0.44 0.63 -8.55
CA THR A 19 1.52 1.56 -8.91
C THR A 19 1.88 2.55 -7.80
N TYR A 20 0.98 2.79 -6.85
CA TYR A 20 1.20 3.72 -5.74
C TYR A 20 2.48 3.43 -4.95
N VAL A 21 2.66 2.18 -4.51
CA VAL A 21 3.79 1.78 -3.64
C VAL A 21 5.17 2.05 -4.28
N PRO A 22 5.46 1.60 -5.51
CA PRO A 22 6.75 1.90 -6.15
C PRO A 22 6.94 3.40 -6.42
N ILE A 23 5.89 4.13 -6.82
CA ILE A 23 5.98 5.57 -7.09
C ILE A 23 6.30 6.35 -5.80
N ILE A 24 5.62 6.07 -4.69
CA ILE A 24 5.87 6.77 -3.42
C ILE A 24 7.23 6.41 -2.81
N PHE A 25 7.74 5.20 -3.10
CA PHE A 25 9.08 4.81 -2.67
C PHE A 25 10.15 5.61 -3.41
N TYR A 26 10.03 5.68 -4.73
CA TYR A 26 10.90 6.45 -5.60
C TYR A 26 10.85 7.94 -5.23
N GLY A 27 9.65 8.54 -5.21
CA GLY A 27 9.46 9.94 -4.85
C GLY A 27 10.03 10.29 -3.48
N GLY A 28 9.78 9.47 -2.46
CA GLY A 28 10.35 9.74 -1.13
C GLY A 28 11.86 9.52 -1.04
N THR A 29 12.46 8.79 -1.98
CA THR A 29 13.93 8.67 -2.08
C THR A 29 14.52 9.92 -2.73
N GLU A 30 13.93 10.41 -3.82
CA GLU A 30 14.32 11.66 -4.48
C GLU A 30 14.17 12.88 -3.55
N LEU A 31 13.15 12.87 -2.69
CA LEU A 31 12.93 13.92 -1.70
C LEU A 31 13.84 13.79 -0.46
N THR A 32 14.67 12.75 -0.36
CA THR A 32 15.57 12.54 0.78
C THR A 32 16.90 13.26 0.55
N THR A 33 17.12 14.35 1.28
CA THR A 33 18.35 15.17 1.15
C THR A 33 19.58 14.52 1.78
N LYS A 34 19.40 13.70 2.81
CA LYS A 34 20.49 13.00 3.52
C LYS A 34 20.12 11.54 3.76
N PRO A 35 21.00 10.57 3.41
CA PRO A 35 20.73 9.16 3.66
C PRO A 35 20.37 8.89 5.13
N GLY A 36 19.28 8.15 5.36
CA GLY A 36 18.81 7.81 6.72
C GLY A 36 17.93 8.86 7.41
N THR A 37 17.67 10.01 6.78
CA THR A 37 16.74 11.00 7.34
C THR A 37 15.28 10.71 6.97
N ILE A 38 14.35 11.16 7.83
CA ILE A 38 12.90 10.98 7.64
C ILE A 38 12.27 12.03 6.70
N GLY A 39 13.01 13.09 6.35
CA GLY A 39 12.48 14.27 5.64
C GLY A 39 11.76 13.92 4.33
N GLY A 40 12.36 13.09 3.47
CA GLY A 40 11.74 12.69 2.21
C GLY A 40 10.44 11.90 2.38
N ARG A 41 10.28 11.19 3.50
CA ARG A 41 9.04 10.46 3.84
C ARG A 41 7.95 11.40 4.32
N LEU A 42 8.30 12.40 5.13
CA LEU A 42 7.34 13.43 5.55
C LEU A 42 6.89 14.29 4.35
N ALA A 43 7.81 14.67 3.48
CA ALA A 43 7.48 15.37 2.24
C ALA A 43 6.54 14.52 1.35
N SER A 44 6.80 13.22 1.24
CA SER A 44 5.93 12.29 0.52
C SER A 44 4.52 12.22 1.12
N ILE A 45 4.40 12.14 2.46
CA ILE A 45 3.09 12.18 3.16
C ILE A 45 2.36 13.48 2.84
N LEU A 46 3.06 14.62 2.83
CA LEU A 46 2.46 15.91 2.49
C LEU A 46 1.97 15.94 1.03
N CYS A 47 2.75 15.42 0.08
CA CYS A 47 2.34 15.30 -1.32
C CYS A 47 1.08 14.43 -1.47
N VAL A 48 1.01 13.28 -0.78
CA VAL A 48 -0.17 12.42 -0.77
C VAL A 48 -1.38 13.12 -0.16
N GLY A 49 -1.20 13.80 0.97
CA GLY A 49 -2.25 14.59 1.62
C GLY A 49 -2.80 15.69 0.71
N GLY A 50 -1.93 16.42 0.02
CA GLY A 50 -2.35 17.45 -0.95
C GLY A 50 -3.13 16.86 -2.13
N ALA A 51 -2.68 15.74 -2.67
CA ALA A 51 -3.40 15.03 -3.74
C ALA A 51 -4.78 14.53 -3.27
N TYR A 52 -4.87 14.00 -2.04
CA TYR A 52 -6.14 13.54 -1.46
C TYR A 52 -7.09 14.69 -1.18
N PHE A 53 -6.59 15.84 -0.74
CA PHE A 53 -7.42 17.04 -0.61
C PHE A 53 -7.98 17.46 -1.97
N PHE A 54 -7.15 17.53 -3.01
CA PHE A 54 -7.63 17.89 -4.34
C PHE A 54 -8.65 16.88 -4.89
N MET A 55 -8.29 15.60 -4.88
CA MET A 55 -9.14 14.54 -5.46
C MET A 55 -10.39 14.25 -4.62
N GLY A 56 -10.28 14.31 -3.29
CA GLY A 56 -11.33 13.92 -2.35
C GLY A 56 -12.18 15.08 -1.83
N VAL A 57 -11.75 16.33 -2.02
CA VAL A 57 -12.51 17.52 -1.60
C VAL A 57 -12.84 18.40 -2.79
N VAL A 58 -11.84 18.87 -3.55
CA VAL A 58 -12.06 19.85 -4.62
C VAL A 58 -12.93 19.27 -5.74
N ILE A 59 -12.60 18.07 -6.26
CA ILE A 59 -13.37 17.46 -7.35
C ILE A 59 -14.83 17.18 -6.95
N PRO A 60 -15.13 16.52 -5.81
CA PRO A 60 -16.51 16.32 -5.38
C PRO A 60 -17.29 17.62 -5.20
N LEU A 61 -16.69 18.66 -4.60
CA LEU A 61 -17.36 19.96 -4.44
C LEU A 61 -17.72 20.60 -5.79
N VAL A 62 -16.81 20.56 -6.77
CA VAL A 62 -17.09 21.05 -8.13
C VAL A 62 -18.23 20.25 -8.74
N LEU A 63 -18.21 18.92 -8.66
CA LEU A 63 -19.26 18.07 -9.22
C LEU A 63 -20.63 18.34 -8.58
N MET A 64 -20.68 18.50 -7.24
CA MET A 64 -21.91 18.85 -6.52
C MET A 64 -22.44 20.24 -6.89
N SER A 65 -21.56 21.18 -7.24
CA SER A 65 -21.95 22.52 -7.67
C SER A 65 -22.53 22.56 -9.09
N LEU A 66 -22.07 21.67 -9.97
CA LEU A 66 -22.43 21.65 -11.38
C LEU A 66 -23.59 20.70 -11.71
N ARG A 67 -23.86 19.72 -10.84
CA ARG A 67 -24.83 18.64 -11.10
C ARG A 67 -25.91 18.58 -10.03
N GLU A 68 -27.17 18.62 -10.47
CA GLU A 68 -28.31 18.54 -9.55
C GLU A 68 -28.49 17.14 -8.96
N ASP A 69 -28.14 16.09 -9.71
CA ASP A 69 -28.20 14.69 -9.27
C ASP A 69 -27.08 14.31 -8.29
N ALA A 70 -26.12 15.20 -8.07
CA ALA A 70 -24.99 14.98 -7.17
C ALA A 70 -25.20 15.53 -5.75
N ARG A 71 -26.37 16.09 -5.43
CA ARG A 71 -26.66 16.64 -4.10
C ARG A 71 -26.94 15.52 -3.08
N PRO A 72 -26.08 15.34 -2.05
CA PRO A 72 -26.28 14.27 -1.09
C PRO A 72 -27.30 14.66 0.00
N GLU A 73 -27.89 13.65 0.63
CA GLU A 73 -28.56 13.81 1.92
C GLU A 73 -27.52 13.77 3.04
N TRP A 74 -27.38 14.87 3.79
CA TRP A 74 -26.40 15.02 4.85
C TRP A 74 -26.83 14.30 6.15
N LYS A 75 -26.72 12.98 6.17
CA LYS A 75 -27.02 12.14 7.35
C LYS A 75 -25.80 11.96 8.24
N THR A 76 -25.93 12.25 9.54
CA THR A 76 -24.82 12.14 10.53
C THR A 76 -24.10 10.80 10.48
N ASN A 77 -24.83 9.69 10.39
CA ASN A 77 -24.22 8.36 10.28
C ASN A 77 -23.35 8.23 9.02
N GLY A 78 -23.84 8.73 7.87
CA GLY A 78 -23.08 8.76 6.62
C GLY A 78 -21.79 9.57 6.77
N LEU A 79 -21.88 10.78 7.35
CA LEU A 79 -20.70 11.62 7.61
C LEU A 79 -19.67 10.92 8.50
N VAL A 80 -20.09 10.27 9.58
CA VAL A 80 -19.19 9.59 10.52
C VAL A 80 -18.50 8.40 9.84
N PHE A 81 -19.24 7.50 9.19
CA PHE A 81 -18.64 6.32 8.56
C PHE A 81 -17.78 6.68 7.35
N SER A 82 -18.17 7.67 6.54
CA SER A 82 -17.31 8.19 5.47
C SER A 82 -16.05 8.85 6.01
N GLY A 83 -16.15 9.61 7.12
CA GLY A 83 -15.00 10.19 7.80
C GLY A 83 -14.03 9.12 8.33
N LEU A 84 -14.55 8.09 9.01
CA LEU A 84 -13.76 6.97 9.51
C LEU A 84 -13.08 6.20 8.37
N ALA A 85 -13.77 5.97 7.25
CA ALA A 85 -13.18 5.36 6.07
C ALA A 85 -12.04 6.21 5.49
N GLY A 86 -12.20 7.55 5.45
CA GLY A 86 -11.14 8.48 5.04
C GLY A 86 -9.91 8.42 5.95
N VAL A 87 -10.11 8.41 7.27
CA VAL A 87 -9.03 8.26 8.25
C VAL A 87 -8.32 6.92 8.08
N ALA A 88 -9.06 5.82 7.93
CA ALA A 88 -8.48 4.50 7.72
C ALA A 88 -7.60 4.46 6.45
N GLY A 89 -8.05 5.07 5.34
CA GLY A 89 -7.28 5.19 4.11
C GLY A 89 -6.01 6.03 4.28
N ALA A 90 -6.09 7.17 4.97
CA ALA A 90 -4.94 8.03 5.24
C ALA A 90 -3.90 7.35 6.13
N VAL A 91 -4.35 6.68 7.20
CA VAL A 91 -3.48 5.87 8.07
C VAL A 91 -2.81 4.77 7.26
N GLY A 92 -3.54 4.06 6.40
CA GLY A 92 -2.96 3.05 5.52
C GLY A 92 -1.84 3.60 4.63
N ALA A 93 -2.06 4.75 3.98
CA ALA A 93 -1.06 5.40 3.13
C ALA A 93 0.20 5.83 3.91
N ILE A 94 0.02 6.38 5.11
CA ILE A 94 1.11 6.75 6.02
C ILE A 94 1.89 5.52 6.47
N CYS A 95 1.20 4.43 6.82
CA CYS A 95 1.81 3.17 7.22
C CYS A 95 2.65 2.55 6.09
N VAL A 96 2.21 2.63 4.82
CA VAL A 96 3.04 2.20 3.67
C VAL A 96 4.36 2.98 3.63
N ILE A 97 4.30 4.30 3.78
CA ILE A 97 5.49 5.16 3.73
C ILE A 97 6.45 4.85 4.89
N PHE A 98 5.93 4.65 6.10
CA PHE A 98 6.76 4.29 7.25
C PHE A 98 7.28 2.85 7.22
N ALA A 99 6.49 1.89 6.73
CA ALA A 99 6.94 0.52 6.50
C ALA A 99 8.15 0.49 5.56
N SER A 100 8.16 1.37 4.55
CA SER A 100 9.30 1.54 3.64
C SER A 100 10.55 1.97 4.37
N LYS A 101 10.44 2.93 5.28
CA LYS A 101 11.57 3.41 6.08
C LYS A 101 12.06 2.30 7.02
N ALA A 102 11.14 1.66 7.74
CA ALA A 102 11.46 0.57 8.65
C ALA A 102 12.18 -0.59 7.92
N ALA A 103 11.71 -0.97 6.73
CA ALA A 103 12.35 -1.98 5.90
C ALA A 103 13.79 -1.59 5.50
N VAL A 104 14.06 -0.31 5.22
CA VAL A 104 15.41 0.17 4.89
C VAL A 104 16.32 0.16 6.09
N ASP A 105 15.81 0.64 7.22
CA ASP A 105 16.59 0.70 8.45
C ASP A 105 16.94 -0.72 8.92
N GLN A 106 15.99 -1.66 8.82
CA GLN A 106 16.24 -3.08 9.08
C GLN A 106 17.27 -3.68 8.11
N ALA A 107 17.15 -3.43 6.80
CA ALA A 107 18.11 -3.93 5.82
C ALA A 107 19.54 -3.46 6.09
N LYS A 108 19.71 -2.22 6.58
CA LYS A 108 21.02 -1.70 6.98
C LYS A 108 21.58 -2.41 8.21
N LEU A 109 20.74 -2.73 9.20
CA LEU A 109 21.16 -3.47 10.39
C LEU A 109 21.65 -4.87 10.03
N ASP A 110 20.94 -5.52 9.09
CA ASP A 110 21.27 -6.87 8.64
C ASP A 110 22.38 -6.89 7.57
N GLY A 111 22.86 -5.71 7.14
CA GLY A 111 23.91 -5.58 6.11
C GLY A 111 23.47 -6.04 4.71
N VAL A 112 22.16 -6.15 4.47
CA VAL A 112 21.57 -6.60 3.21
C VAL A 112 21.14 -5.43 2.33
N ASN A 113 20.82 -5.71 1.06
CA ASN A 113 20.36 -4.67 0.15
C ASN A 113 19.02 -4.09 0.65
N PRO A 114 18.85 -2.76 0.75
CA PRO A 114 17.58 -2.12 1.09
C PRO A 114 16.40 -2.48 0.16
N ALA A 115 16.66 -3.03 -1.03
CA ALA A 115 15.63 -3.57 -1.91
C ALA A 115 14.98 -4.85 -1.36
N THR A 116 15.73 -5.64 -0.58
CA THR A 116 15.31 -6.95 -0.06
C THR A 116 14.02 -6.84 0.75
N TYR A 117 13.96 -6.05 1.83
CA TYR A 117 12.74 -5.99 2.63
C TYR A 117 11.60 -5.18 1.99
N ARG A 118 11.92 -4.21 1.13
CA ARG A 118 10.91 -3.35 0.50
C ARG A 118 10.00 -4.13 -0.46
N MET A 119 10.49 -5.17 -1.11
CA MET A 119 9.72 -5.91 -2.12
C MET A 119 8.56 -6.71 -1.53
N TYR A 120 8.60 -6.99 -0.23
CA TYR A 120 7.56 -7.71 0.51
C TYR A 120 6.41 -6.80 0.98
N ILE A 121 6.63 -5.48 1.09
CA ILE A 121 5.64 -4.55 1.65
C ILE A 121 4.33 -4.58 0.86
N ALA A 122 4.38 -4.37 -0.46
CA ALA A 122 3.15 -4.32 -1.27
C ALA A 122 2.41 -5.67 -1.28
N PRO A 123 3.04 -6.82 -1.58
CA PRO A 123 2.34 -8.10 -1.58
C PRO A 123 1.73 -8.48 -0.22
N LEU A 124 2.40 -8.15 0.90
CA LEU A 124 1.85 -8.43 2.23
C LEU A 124 0.61 -7.58 2.52
N ILE A 125 0.64 -6.29 2.19
CA ILE A 125 -0.52 -5.39 2.40
C ILE A 125 -1.69 -5.81 1.51
N PHE A 126 -1.43 -6.04 0.22
CA PHE A 126 -2.48 -6.35 -0.75
C PHE A 126 -3.00 -7.79 -0.67
N SER A 127 -2.31 -8.69 0.02
CA SER A 127 -2.85 -10.01 0.37
C SER A 127 -3.66 -10.00 1.67
N LEU A 128 -3.22 -9.22 2.66
CA LEU A 128 -3.89 -9.13 3.95
C LEU A 128 -5.18 -8.29 3.90
N ALA A 129 -5.19 -7.19 3.15
CA ALA A 129 -6.34 -6.29 3.10
C ALA A 129 -7.65 -6.98 2.64
N PRO A 130 -7.67 -7.81 1.57
CA PRO A 130 -8.87 -8.57 1.20
C PRO A 130 -9.33 -9.55 2.28
N ALA A 131 -8.40 -10.19 3.00
CA ALA A 131 -8.72 -11.12 4.08
C ALA A 131 -9.36 -10.39 5.26
N ILE A 132 -8.79 -9.26 5.70
CA ILE A 132 -9.36 -8.42 6.76
C ILE A 132 -10.75 -7.92 6.35
N ASN A 133 -10.90 -7.41 5.12
CA ASN A 133 -12.19 -6.95 4.63
C ASN A 133 -13.24 -8.07 4.69
N THR A 134 -12.87 -9.27 4.22
CA THR A 134 -13.78 -10.42 4.23
C THR A 134 -14.18 -10.80 5.66
N LEU A 135 -13.22 -10.92 6.58
CA LEU A 135 -13.47 -11.23 7.99
C LEU A 135 -14.35 -10.18 8.66
N LEU A 136 -14.11 -8.90 8.38
CA LEU A 136 -14.94 -7.81 8.88
C LEU A 136 -16.36 -7.91 8.34
N SER A 137 -16.53 -8.23 7.05
CA SER A 137 -17.84 -8.46 6.44
C SER A 137 -18.56 -9.71 6.97
N LEU A 138 -17.87 -10.64 7.64
CA LEU A 138 -18.54 -11.75 8.33
C LEU A 138 -19.17 -11.34 9.63
N LEU A 139 -18.59 -10.33 10.28
CA LEU A 139 -18.93 -9.92 11.64
C LEU A 139 -19.82 -8.69 11.65
N TRP A 140 -19.64 -7.76 10.71
CA TRP A 140 -20.28 -6.45 10.73
C TRP A 140 -21.22 -6.27 9.54
N HIS A 141 -22.54 -6.26 9.83
CA HIS A 141 -23.63 -6.16 8.86
C HIS A 141 -24.48 -4.91 9.13
N PRO A 142 -23.99 -3.69 8.82
CA PRO A 142 -24.70 -2.45 9.14
C PRO A 142 -26.07 -2.39 8.47
N LYS A 143 -27.13 -2.15 9.25
CA LYS A 143 -28.52 -1.98 8.78
C LYS A 143 -28.94 -0.51 8.83
N PRO A 144 -29.90 -0.08 7.98
CA PRO A 144 -30.46 1.26 8.09
C PRO A 144 -31.06 1.49 9.49
N GLY A 145 -30.52 2.47 10.24
CA GLY A 145 -30.94 2.77 11.62
C GLY A 145 -30.15 2.04 12.72
N GLU A 146 -29.48 0.93 12.40
CA GLU A 146 -28.65 0.15 13.33
C GLU A 146 -27.26 -0.13 12.73
N PRO A 147 -26.36 0.86 12.76
CA PRO A 147 -25.05 0.74 12.12
C PRO A 147 -24.10 -0.24 12.85
N TRP A 148 -24.34 -0.53 14.13
CA TRP A 148 -23.51 -1.44 14.94
C TRP A 148 -24.14 -2.82 15.08
N HIS A 149 -24.68 -3.34 13.99
CA HIS A 149 -25.24 -4.68 13.95
C HIS A 149 -24.15 -5.69 13.63
N PHE A 150 -23.81 -6.53 14.62
CA PHE A 150 -22.84 -7.59 14.48
C PHE A 150 -23.57 -8.93 14.48
N ASP A 151 -23.48 -9.65 13.37
CA ASP A 151 -24.03 -10.99 13.22
C ASP A 151 -22.95 -11.88 12.59
N PHE A 152 -22.90 -13.15 12.99
CA PHE A 152 -21.87 -14.07 12.52
C PHE A 152 -22.46 -15.09 11.57
N GLU A 153 -22.52 -14.71 10.30
CA GLU A 153 -22.90 -15.63 9.23
C GLU A 153 -21.63 -16.24 8.64
N MET A 154 -21.37 -17.52 8.93
CA MET A 154 -20.22 -18.22 8.37
C MET A 154 -20.54 -18.64 6.92
N PRO A 155 -19.91 -18.04 5.89
CA PRO A 155 -20.12 -18.49 4.53
C PRO A 155 -19.61 -19.93 4.39
N GLY A 156 -20.23 -20.69 3.49
CA GLY A 156 -19.86 -22.08 3.25
C GLY A 156 -18.39 -22.27 2.87
N TRP A 157 -17.96 -23.52 2.75
CA TRP A 157 -16.57 -23.99 2.55
C TRP A 157 -15.70 -23.25 1.49
N LYS A 158 -16.32 -22.47 0.60
CA LYS A 158 -15.66 -21.61 -0.39
C LYS A 158 -14.79 -20.53 0.24
N LEU A 159 -15.19 -19.95 1.38
CA LEU A 159 -14.41 -18.92 2.06
C LEU A 159 -13.03 -19.41 2.52
N PRO A 160 -12.92 -20.47 3.37
CA PRO A 160 -11.62 -20.94 3.84
C PRO A 160 -10.74 -21.43 2.68
N LEU A 161 -11.34 -22.02 1.63
CA LEU A 161 -10.61 -22.39 0.42
C LEU A 161 -10.04 -21.15 -0.33
N GLY A 162 -10.84 -20.09 -0.44
CA GLY A 162 -10.38 -18.82 -1.02
C GLY A 162 -9.23 -18.19 -0.24
N ILE A 163 -9.32 -18.19 1.10
CA ILE A 163 -8.23 -17.73 1.98
C ILE A 163 -6.96 -18.56 1.75
N LEU A 164 -7.09 -19.88 1.64
CA LEU A 164 -5.97 -20.78 1.34
C LEU A 164 -5.33 -20.44 -0.01
N PHE A 165 -6.12 -20.21 -1.06
CA PHE A 165 -5.58 -19.84 -2.37
C PHE A 165 -4.93 -18.46 -2.39
N VAL A 166 -5.46 -17.47 -1.66
CA VAL A 166 -4.80 -16.17 -1.50
C VAL A 166 -3.47 -16.33 -0.76
N ALA A 167 -3.44 -17.13 0.30
CA ALA A 167 -2.21 -17.40 1.05
C ALA A 167 -1.16 -18.10 0.17
N LEU A 168 -1.55 -19.13 -0.58
CA LEU A 168 -0.68 -19.83 -1.53
C LEU A 168 -0.18 -18.92 -2.64
N GLY A 169 -1.06 -18.13 -3.27
CA GLY A 169 -0.68 -17.19 -4.31
C GLY A 169 0.30 -16.13 -3.79
N THR A 170 0.04 -15.61 -2.58
CA THR A 170 0.95 -14.67 -1.91
C THR A 170 2.30 -15.33 -1.63
N PHE A 171 2.30 -16.54 -1.07
CA PHE A 171 3.51 -17.31 -0.82
C PHE A 171 4.34 -17.49 -2.09
N LEU A 172 3.72 -17.92 -3.20
CA LEU A 172 4.41 -18.10 -4.48
C LEU A 172 5.00 -16.79 -5.01
N VAL A 173 4.26 -15.69 -4.91
CA VAL A 173 4.76 -14.35 -5.29
C VAL A 173 5.96 -13.95 -4.44
N LEU A 174 5.90 -14.19 -3.13
CA LEU A 174 7.00 -13.85 -2.24
C LEU A 174 8.21 -14.75 -2.48
N MET A 175 8.01 -16.07 -2.56
CA MET A 175 9.05 -17.07 -2.84
C MET A 175 9.79 -16.75 -4.15
N SER A 176 9.06 -16.50 -5.24
CA SER A 176 9.68 -16.12 -6.52
C SER A 176 10.50 -14.83 -6.42
N LYS A 177 10.07 -13.87 -5.60
CA LYS A 177 10.85 -12.65 -5.34
C LYS A 177 12.10 -12.94 -4.52
N GLU A 178 12.04 -13.82 -3.51
CA GLU A 178 13.21 -14.22 -2.74
C GLU A 178 14.24 -14.91 -3.63
N GLU A 179 13.80 -15.81 -4.51
CA GLU A 179 14.66 -16.51 -5.48
C GLU A 179 15.41 -15.52 -6.38
N VAL A 180 14.72 -14.48 -6.86
CA VAL A 180 15.34 -13.42 -7.69
C VAL A 180 16.39 -12.63 -6.90
N GLU A 181 16.14 -12.31 -5.64
CA GLU A 181 17.13 -11.58 -4.83
C GLU A 181 18.30 -12.47 -4.41
N ALA A 182 18.06 -13.74 -4.08
CA ALA A 182 19.11 -14.72 -3.80
C ALA A 182 20.02 -14.93 -5.02
N ALA A 183 19.44 -14.95 -6.23
CA ALA A 183 20.20 -15.03 -7.48
C ALA A 183 21.08 -13.80 -7.74
N LYS A 184 20.65 -12.60 -7.31
CA LYS A 184 21.46 -11.37 -7.42
C LYS A 184 22.57 -11.26 -6.35
N GLY A 185 22.50 -12.06 -5.29
CA GLY A 185 23.48 -12.11 -4.20
C GLY A 185 24.72 -12.98 -4.45
N GLY A 186 25.00 -13.36 -5.71
CA GLY A 186 26.16 -14.18 -6.08
C GLY A 186 27.52 -13.62 -5.60
N PRO A 187 28.57 -14.46 -5.52
CA PRO A 187 29.82 -14.13 -4.84
C PRO A 187 30.44 -12.82 -5.33
N LYS A 188 30.79 -11.94 -4.37
CA LYS A 188 31.48 -10.68 -4.65
C LYS A 188 32.81 -10.98 -5.37
N PRO A 189 33.12 -10.33 -6.52
CA PRO A 189 34.40 -10.52 -7.17
C PRO A 189 35.53 -10.25 -6.17
N PRO A 190 36.58 -11.08 -6.14
CA PRO A 190 37.71 -10.84 -5.26
C PRO A 190 38.27 -9.43 -5.51
N PRO A 191 38.64 -8.70 -4.44
CA PRO A 191 39.21 -7.36 -4.60
C PRO A 191 40.43 -7.42 -5.54
N PRO A 192 40.61 -6.42 -6.42
CA PRO A 192 41.75 -6.39 -7.33
C PRO A 192 43.05 -6.47 -6.53
N PRO A 193 44.06 -7.23 -7.02
CA PRO A 193 45.31 -7.40 -6.32
C PRO A 193 45.95 -6.04 -6.04
N VAL A 194 46.25 -5.79 -4.77
CA VAL A 194 47.02 -4.62 -4.34
C VAL A 194 48.43 -4.80 -4.88
N ASN A 195 48.80 -4.00 -5.88
CA ASN A 195 50.19 -3.92 -6.31
C ASN A 195 51.03 -3.44 -5.11
N PRO A 196 52.10 -4.16 -4.72
CA PRO A 196 53.00 -3.67 -3.69
C PRO A 196 53.58 -2.33 -4.16
N ALA A 197 53.47 -1.32 -3.29
CA ALA A 197 54.07 -0.02 -3.53
C ALA A 197 55.58 -0.18 -3.81
N PRO A 198 56.18 0.60 -4.72
CA PRO A 198 57.61 0.56 -4.94
C PRO A 198 58.33 0.85 -3.62
N SER A 199 59.25 -0.03 -3.24
CA SER A 199 60.17 0.22 -2.13
C SER A 199 61.00 1.46 -2.45
N GLU A 200 60.85 2.50 -1.64
CA GLU A 200 61.83 3.60 -1.60
C GLU A 200 63.15 3.05 -1.04
N SER A 201 64.18 2.98 -1.90
CA SER A 201 65.60 2.97 -1.53
C SER A 201 66.45 3.44 -2.69
#